data_AF-A0A967KBH3-F1
#
_entry.id   AF-A0A967KBH3-F1
#
_cell.length_a   1.000
_cell.length_b   1.000
_cell.length_c   1.000
_cell.angle_alpha   90.00
_cell.angle_beta   90.00
_cell.angle_gamma   90.00
#
_symmetry.space_group_name_H-M   'P 1'
#
loop_
_entity.id
_entity.type
_entity.pdbx_description
1 polymer ?
#
loop_
_entity_poly.entity_id
_entity_poly.type
_entity_poly.pdbx_seq_one_letter_code
_entity_poly.pdbx_strand_id
1 'polypeptide(L)' 'MAKFRNLKTLRKFTSVHASIHNHFNLDRHLNCRETFKENRTAVLAKWRQLAA' A
#
# COMPACT_ATOMS: atom_id res chain seq x y z
N MET A 1 -15.48 5.54 -1.54
CA MET A 1 -15.42 7.01 -1.46
C MET A 1 -16.79 7.67 -1.19
N ALA A 2 -17.88 7.27 -1.85
CA ALA A 2 -19.21 7.92 -1.73
C ALA A 2 -19.96 7.73 -0.38
N LYS A 3 -19.53 6.81 0.49
CA LYS A 3 -20.19 6.55 1.80
C LYS A 3 -19.64 7.40 2.95
N PHE A 4 -18.63 8.25 2.71
CA PHE A 4 -18.07 9.11 3.76
C PHE A 4 -18.96 10.34 3.94
N ARG A 5 -19.45 10.54 5.17
CA ARG A 5 -20.28 11.71 5.52
C ARG A 5 -19.53 13.05 5.40
N ASN A 6 -18.21 13.04 5.58
CA ASN A 6 -17.37 14.25 5.57
C ASN A 6 -16.16 14.11 4.63
N LEU A 7 -15.85 15.20 3.91
CA LEU A 7 -14.69 15.26 3.00
C LEU A 7 -13.36 15.16 3.75
N LYS A 8 -13.28 15.74 4.95
CA LYS A 8 -12.06 15.70 5.80
C LYS A 8 -11.68 14.28 6.19
N THR A 9 -12.66 13.45 6.56
CA THR A 9 -12.44 12.04 6.90
C THR A 9 -12.12 11.21 5.65
N LEU A 10 -12.78 11.50 4.53
CA LEU A 10 -12.46 10.91 3.25
C LEU A 10 -11.01 11.18 2.87
N ARG A 11 -10.55 12.43 2.94
CA ARG A 11 -9.19 12.84 2.58
C ARG A 11 -8.11 12.17 3.43
N LYS A 12 -8.35 12.06 4.75
CA LYS A 12 -7.43 11.35 5.65
C LYS A 12 -7.35 9.87 5.27
N PHE A 13 -8.49 9.23 5.06
CA PHE A 13 -8.54 7.82 4.66
C PHE A 13 -7.87 7.59 3.30
N THR A 14 -8.17 8.42 2.29
CA THR A 14 -7.59 8.28 0.95
C THR A 14 -6.09 8.47 0.96
N SER A 15 -5.56 9.39 1.75
CA SER A 15 -4.11 9.62 1.87
C SER A 15 -3.39 8.39 2.43
N VAL A 16 -3.92 7.79 3.50
CA VAL A 16 -3.34 6.56 4.08
C VAL A 16 -3.51 5.38 3.11
N HIS A 17 -4.69 5.22 2.52
CA HIS A 17 -4.96 4.15 1.56
C HIS A 17 -4.04 4.22 0.34
N ALA A 18 -3.83 5.41 -0.22
CA ALA A 18 -2.93 5.61 -1.35
C ALA A 18 -1.48 5.33 -0.98
N SER A 19 -1.03 5.74 0.20
CA SER A 19 0.33 5.46 0.69
C SER A 19 0.59 3.95 0.78
N ILE A 20 -0.34 3.20 1.39
CA ILE A 20 -0.24 1.73 1.49
C ILE A 20 -0.28 1.11 0.09
N HIS A 21 -1.26 1.48 -0.73
CA HIS A 21 -1.39 0.91 -2.08
C HIS A 21 -0.12 1.13 -2.91
N ASN A 22 0.42 2.35 -2.91
CA ASN A 22 1.64 2.67 -3.65
C ASN A 22 2.85 1.90 -3.11
N HIS A 23 2.99 1.77 -1.78
CA HIS A 23 4.10 1.04 -1.17
C HIS A 23 4.11 -0.46 -1.53
N PHE A 24 2.93 -1.07 -1.63
CA PHE A 24 2.78 -2.49 -1.97
C PHE A 24 2.63 -2.76 -3.49
N ASN A 25 2.47 -1.73 -4.32
CA ASN A 25 2.28 -1.90 -5.76
C ASN A 25 3.55 -2.38 -6.47
N LEU A 26 4.74 -1.99 -5.98
CA LEU A 26 6.07 -2.50 -6.40
C LEU A 26 6.25 -2.66 -7.91
N ASP A 27 5.69 -1.69 -8.65
CA ASP A 27 5.62 -1.67 -10.11
C ASP A 27 5.21 -3.02 -10.72
N ARG A 28 4.13 -3.61 -10.19
CA ARG A 28 3.59 -4.91 -10.59
C ARG A 28 3.51 -5.15 -12.09
N HIS A 29 3.31 -4.09 -12.85
CA HIS A 29 3.15 -4.13 -14.31
C HIS A 29 4.44 -3.83 -15.08
N LEU A 30 5.49 -3.32 -14.44
CA LEU A 30 6.79 -3.03 -15.04
C LEU A 30 7.83 -4.11 -14.72
N ASN A 31 7.67 -4.80 -13.59
CA ASN A 31 8.57 -5.86 -13.15
C ASN A 31 8.08 -7.26 -13.51
N CYS A 32 9.03 -8.18 -13.71
CA CYS A 32 8.73 -9.60 -13.82
C CYS A 32 8.10 -10.15 -12.53
N ARG A 33 7.28 -11.20 -12.68
CA ARG A 33 6.49 -11.75 -11.57
C ARG A 33 7.34 -12.24 -10.39
N GLU A 34 8.53 -12.76 -10.65
CA GLU A 34 9.45 -13.26 -9.61
C GLU A 34 9.99 -12.10 -8.77
N THR A 35 10.57 -11.09 -9.41
CA THR A 35 11.05 -9.86 -8.76
C THR A 35 9.95 -9.18 -7.94
N PHE A 36 8.72 -9.13 -8.47
CA PHE A 36 7.57 -8.60 -7.72
C PHE A 36 7.28 -9.40 -6.45
N LYS A 37 7.34 -10.74 -6.50
CA LYS A 37 7.09 -11.59 -5.33
C LYS A 37 8.15 -11.40 -4.26
N GLU A 38 9.43 -11.39 -4.66
CA GLU A 38 10.56 -11.17 -3.74
C GLU A 38 10.45 -9.83 -3.02
N ASN A 39 10.27 -8.75 -3.79
CA ASN A 39 10.11 -7.41 -3.24
C ASN A 39 8.90 -7.32 -2.32
N ARG A 40 7.79 -7.97 -2.67
CA ARG A 40 6.58 -8.00 -1.83
C ARG A 40 6.83 -8.71 -0.50
N THR A 41 7.55 -9.82 -0.51
CA THR A 41 7.90 -10.53 0.73
C THR A 41 8.84 -9.72 1.62
N ALA A 42 9.83 -9.05 1.04
CA ALA A 42 10.76 -8.18 1.78
C ALA A 42 10.05 -6.99 2.42
N VAL A 43 9.19 -6.29 1.66
CA VAL A 43 8.37 -5.18 2.17
C VAL A 43 7.46 -5.62 3.30
N LEU A 44 6.84 -6.78 3.17
CA LEU A 44 5.91 -7.30 4.18
C LEU A 44 6.62 -7.74 5.47
N ALA A 45 7.84 -8.28 5.37
CA ALA A 45 8.68 -8.55 6.53
C ALA A 45 9.05 -7.26 7.28
N LYS A 46 9.49 -6.22 6.54
CA LYS A 46 9.78 -4.90 7.10
C LYS A 46 8.55 -4.28 7.78
N TRP A 47 7.37 -4.41 7.17
CA TRP A 47 6.13 -3.88 7.73
C TRP A 47 5.72 -4.58 9.02
N ARG A 48 5.89 -5.90 9.10
CA ARG A 48 5.65 -6.67 10.33
C ARG A 48 6.59 -6.24 11.46
N GLN A 49 7.86 -5.96 11.15
CA GLN A 49 8.82 -5.47 12.14
C GLN A 49 8.44 -4.09 12.68
N LEU A 50 7.91 -3.20 11.85
CA LEU A 50 7.46 -1.87 12.28
C LEU A 50 6.15 -1.90 13.10
N ALA A 51 5.38 -2.98 13.00
CA ALA A 51 4.11 -3.16 13.71
C ALA A 51 4.26 -3.91 15.05
N ALA A 52 5.46 -4.44 15.34
CA ALA A 52 5.81 -5.08 16.61
C ALA A 52 6.23 -4.03 17.65
#